data_AF-A0A3B9F804-F1
#
_entry.id   AF-A0A3B9F804-F1
#
_cell.length_a   1.000
_cell.length_b   1.000
_cell.length_c   1.000
_cell.angle_alpha   90.00
_cell.angle_beta   90.00
_cell.angle_gamma   90.00
#
_symmetry.space_group_name_H-M   'P 1'
#
loop_
_entity.id
_entity.type
_entity.pdbx_description
1 polymer ?
#
loop_
_entity_poly.entity_id
_entity_poly.type
_entity_poly.pdbx_seq_one_letter_code
_entity_poly.pdbx_strand_id
1 'polypeptide(L)'
;EDSALGIAISGFAAPLIIDNKLSTNQISMVVSGNSCPVLRRNFMTANSQGGLFVSARGVPDLGNSQDPASNIFHQNQDFDIQNLTTRRIFSAGNQLNPSLIKGLVEIVIVAINKKNIAITNTSFSDIGEHWARDFIEALVSRGLVNGFPDGTFRPDLPMSRAQYAAIITKIFQPPKINFTSNFTDISSDFWANQAIAQATSMGFLYGFPDGSFRPRQNLTRIQAIISIVNGLKLSGGNTKVLLACSDRAQIPSYATSAVAIATQKMLISNYPDTSKLELLRDIKRGELAALVYQALVLEGKEKPIPSPYIVRPEEIEISSFSDLTGHWAEPFIRRLTSMNLTRGFIDGTYQPDKPMNRAQYADLIAVTFNPKPKRKVVDFSDVPKPFWAYSAIQMAVQGGFISGSYCTNPQGYNHCIFRPHAPLQRLQVLVSLADGLLLPIAHPDVMFCYTDYSKIPKYAQAAVAAATVKKIAVSFPNPKLLQPNKVATRAEVVAMVYQALVAIGRLQPINSNYIISTLNY
;
A
#
# COMPACT_ATOMS: atom_id res chain seq x y z
N GLU A 1 -0.29 28.62 4.22
CA GLU A 1 -1.06 29.02 5.41
C GLU A 1 -0.90 30.52 5.60
N ASP A 2 -1.97 31.20 6.03
CA ASP A 2 -2.04 32.65 6.33
C ASP A 2 -1.79 33.63 5.16
N SER A 3 -1.74 33.14 3.93
CA SER A 3 -1.75 33.99 2.73
C SER A 3 -3.19 34.27 2.28
N ALA A 4 -3.41 35.43 1.65
CA ALA A 4 -4.72 35.77 1.06
C ALA A 4 -5.21 34.68 0.09
N LEU A 5 -4.30 34.14 -0.73
CA LEU A 5 -4.59 33.06 -1.66
C LEU A 5 -3.67 31.86 -1.40
N GLY A 6 -4.21 30.64 -1.45
CA GLY A 6 -3.41 29.41 -1.42
C GLY A 6 -2.72 29.16 -2.76
N ILE A 7 -3.50 28.95 -3.82
CA ILE A 7 -3.02 28.79 -5.21
C ILE A 7 -3.79 29.73 -6.14
N ALA A 8 -3.07 30.48 -6.97
CA ALA A 8 -3.66 31.32 -8.02
C ALA A 8 -3.27 30.81 -9.41
N ILE A 9 -4.26 30.47 -10.23
CA ILE A 9 -4.10 29.96 -11.59
C ILE A 9 -4.74 30.96 -12.55
N SER A 10 -3.96 31.50 -13.48
CA SER A 10 -4.39 32.58 -14.37
C SER A 10 -3.81 32.44 -15.78
N GLY A 11 -4.14 33.39 -16.66
CA GLY A 11 -3.65 33.40 -18.04
C GLY A 11 -4.23 32.24 -18.86
N PHE A 12 -3.37 31.38 -19.41
CA PHE A 12 -3.74 30.21 -20.21
C PHE A 12 -3.26 28.89 -19.58
N ALA A 13 -2.97 28.90 -18.27
CA ALA A 13 -2.42 27.73 -17.59
C ALA A 13 -3.45 26.58 -17.48
N ALA A 14 -3.00 25.35 -17.70
CA ALA A 14 -3.82 24.13 -17.55
C ALA A 14 -3.09 23.05 -16.73
N PRO A 15 -2.68 23.33 -15.49
CA PRO A 15 -1.96 22.37 -14.65
C PRO A 15 -2.89 21.28 -14.11
N LEU A 16 -2.32 20.10 -13.86
CA LEU A 16 -2.93 19.09 -12.99
C LEU A 16 -2.58 19.44 -11.54
N ILE A 17 -3.57 19.76 -10.73
CA ILE A 17 -3.42 20.06 -9.31
C ILE A 17 -4.06 18.92 -8.54
N ILE A 18 -3.22 18.16 -7.84
CA ILE A 18 -3.62 16.90 -7.23
C ILE A 18 -3.04 16.75 -5.83
N ASP A 19 -3.83 16.20 -4.91
CA ASP A 19 -3.42 15.84 -3.55
C ASP A 19 -2.85 17.02 -2.71
N ASN A 20 -3.33 18.25 -2.95
CA ASN A 20 -2.93 19.41 -2.15
C ASN A 20 -3.88 19.63 -0.98
N LYS A 21 -3.34 20.00 0.19
CA LYS A 21 -4.12 20.55 1.30
C LYS A 21 -3.92 22.06 1.35
N LEU A 22 -5.02 22.79 1.18
CA LEU A 22 -5.07 24.25 1.23
C LEU A 22 -5.95 24.64 2.40
N SER A 23 -5.32 25.19 3.44
CA SER A 23 -5.98 25.56 4.69
C SER A 23 -5.48 26.89 5.22
N THR A 24 -6.32 27.51 6.05
CA THR A 24 -6.08 28.81 6.70
C THR A 24 -5.78 29.96 5.74
N ASN A 25 -6.15 29.84 4.47
CA ASN A 25 -6.12 30.94 3.52
C ASN A 25 -7.43 31.75 3.58
N GLN A 26 -7.46 32.95 2.97
CA GLN A 26 -8.76 33.57 2.69
C GLN A 26 -9.48 32.75 1.62
N ILE A 27 -8.84 32.55 0.47
CA ILE A 27 -9.34 31.64 -0.57
C ILE A 27 -8.28 30.57 -0.85
N SER A 28 -8.69 29.29 -0.80
CA SER A 28 -7.81 28.16 -1.10
C SER A 28 -7.27 28.23 -2.53
N MET A 29 -8.15 28.32 -3.52
CA MET A 29 -7.75 28.34 -4.93
C MET A 29 -8.54 29.35 -5.75
N VAL A 30 -7.82 30.12 -6.57
CA VAL A 30 -8.40 31.05 -7.54
C VAL A 30 -8.07 30.58 -8.95
N VAL A 31 -9.10 30.47 -9.79
CA VAL A 31 -8.98 30.15 -11.22
C VAL A 31 -9.52 31.34 -12.01
N SER A 32 -8.67 31.99 -12.79
CA SER A 32 -8.99 33.21 -13.55
C SER A 32 -8.38 33.21 -14.95
N GLY A 33 -8.61 34.26 -15.74
CA GLY A 33 -8.17 34.32 -17.14
C GLY A 33 -8.88 33.28 -18.02
N ASN A 34 -8.14 32.63 -18.92
CA ASN A 34 -8.57 31.49 -19.74
C ASN A 34 -7.95 30.16 -19.24
N SER A 35 -7.66 30.05 -17.94
CA SER A 35 -7.02 28.86 -17.38
C SER A 35 -7.98 27.67 -17.28
N CYS A 36 -7.45 26.47 -17.50
CA CYS A 36 -8.21 25.21 -17.53
C CYS A 36 -7.55 24.14 -16.66
N PRO A 37 -7.40 24.34 -15.34
CA PRO A 37 -6.74 23.37 -14.47
C PRO A 37 -7.59 22.12 -14.27
N VAL A 38 -6.94 20.98 -14.08
CA VAL A 38 -7.58 19.73 -13.69
C VAL A 38 -7.37 19.53 -12.20
N LEU A 39 -8.47 19.52 -11.43
CA LEU A 39 -8.41 19.41 -9.97
C LEU A 39 -8.84 18.01 -9.56
N ARG A 40 -7.96 17.27 -8.89
CA ARG A 40 -8.27 15.94 -8.37
C ARG A 40 -7.84 15.85 -6.91
N ARG A 41 -8.68 15.31 -6.02
CA ARG A 41 -8.30 14.98 -4.64
C ARG A 41 -7.63 16.11 -3.82
N ASN A 42 -7.94 17.37 -4.10
CA ASN A 42 -7.47 18.47 -3.28
C ASN A 42 -8.39 18.66 -2.06
N PHE A 43 -7.81 19.00 -0.92
CA PHE A 43 -8.53 19.29 0.31
C PHE A 43 -8.46 20.78 0.62
N MET A 44 -9.56 21.48 0.38
CA MET A 44 -9.68 22.93 0.59
C MET A 44 -10.52 23.16 1.83
N THR A 45 -9.85 23.38 2.96
CA THR A 45 -10.49 23.33 4.28
C THR A 45 -10.15 24.48 5.21
N ALA A 46 -11.08 24.89 6.06
CA ALA A 46 -10.87 25.91 7.09
C ALA A 46 -10.33 27.25 6.54
N ASN A 47 -10.84 27.68 5.39
CA ASN A 47 -10.48 28.97 4.78
C ASN A 47 -11.45 30.05 5.24
N SER A 48 -10.93 31.24 5.54
CA SER A 48 -11.72 32.33 6.12
C SER A 48 -12.71 32.96 5.15
N GLN A 49 -12.58 32.67 3.84
CA GLN A 49 -13.58 33.03 2.85
C GLN A 49 -14.06 31.80 2.07
N GLY A 50 -13.21 31.12 1.29
CA GLY A 50 -13.72 30.07 0.42
C GLY A 50 -12.73 29.06 -0.12
N GLY A 51 -13.28 27.99 -0.68
CA GLY A 51 -12.53 26.91 -1.31
C GLY A 51 -12.00 27.29 -2.69
N LEU A 52 -12.87 27.18 -3.71
CA LEU A 52 -12.53 27.45 -5.10
C LEU A 52 -13.31 28.67 -5.62
N PHE A 53 -12.57 29.69 -6.02
CA PHE A 53 -13.11 30.90 -6.64
C PHE A 53 -12.77 30.92 -8.13
N VAL A 54 -13.78 30.99 -8.99
CA VAL A 54 -13.62 30.96 -10.45
C VAL A 54 -14.14 32.26 -11.05
N SER A 55 -13.32 32.92 -11.87
CA SER A 55 -13.63 34.23 -12.46
C SER A 55 -13.15 34.34 -13.91
N ALA A 56 -13.52 35.43 -14.58
CA ALA A 56 -13.24 35.68 -15.99
C ALA A 56 -13.74 34.55 -16.91
N ARG A 57 -12.84 33.82 -17.59
CA ARG A 57 -13.16 32.67 -18.47
C ARG A 57 -12.51 31.37 -17.99
N GLY A 58 -12.20 31.26 -16.69
CA GLY A 58 -11.61 30.06 -16.11
C GLY A 58 -12.54 28.84 -16.24
N VAL A 59 -11.98 27.68 -16.55
CA VAL A 59 -12.72 26.42 -16.75
C VAL A 59 -12.03 25.29 -16.00
N PRO A 60 -12.17 25.21 -14.66
CA PRO A 60 -11.61 24.09 -13.91
C PRO A 60 -12.37 22.80 -14.22
N ASP A 61 -11.64 21.72 -14.43
CA ASP A 61 -12.18 20.36 -14.50
C ASP A 61 -12.34 19.83 -13.07
N LEU A 62 -13.60 19.74 -12.63
CA LEU A 62 -14.04 19.15 -11.36
C LEU A 62 -14.67 17.76 -11.54
N GLY A 63 -14.25 17.03 -12.57
CA GLY A 63 -14.65 15.65 -12.84
C GLY A 63 -15.92 15.52 -13.66
N ASN A 64 -16.18 14.30 -14.12
CA ASN A 64 -17.38 13.91 -14.83
C ASN A 64 -17.91 12.55 -14.33
N SER A 65 -19.00 12.05 -14.92
CA SER A 65 -19.65 10.81 -14.50
C SER A 65 -18.78 9.54 -14.59
N GLN A 66 -17.73 9.55 -15.43
CA GLN A 66 -16.79 8.44 -15.62
C GLN A 66 -15.44 8.67 -14.93
N ASP A 67 -15.08 9.93 -14.66
CA ASP A 67 -13.86 10.34 -13.96
C ASP A 67 -14.20 11.29 -12.80
N PRO A 68 -14.60 10.76 -11.62
CA PRO A 68 -14.97 11.57 -10.46
C PRO A 68 -13.74 12.24 -9.83
N ALA A 69 -13.83 13.55 -9.59
CA ALA A 69 -12.66 14.33 -9.22
C ALA A 69 -12.21 14.21 -7.76
N SER A 70 -13.11 13.82 -6.86
CA SER A 70 -12.77 13.50 -5.47
C SER A 70 -12.12 14.63 -4.68
N ASN A 71 -12.30 15.91 -5.06
CA ASN A 71 -11.89 17.04 -4.23
C ASN A 71 -12.83 17.17 -3.03
N ILE A 72 -12.31 17.67 -1.90
CA ILE A 72 -13.07 17.86 -0.67
C ILE A 72 -12.99 19.33 -0.28
N PHE A 73 -14.15 19.93 -0.09
CA PHE A 73 -14.33 21.27 0.40
C PHE A 73 -15.03 21.18 1.74
N HIS A 74 -14.42 21.72 2.79
CA HIS A 74 -14.89 21.51 4.16
C HIS A 74 -14.61 22.72 5.04
N GLN A 75 -15.54 23.11 5.92
CA GLN A 75 -15.32 24.21 6.87
C GLN A 75 -14.85 25.54 6.22
N ASN A 76 -15.22 25.82 4.97
CA ASN A 76 -15.02 27.13 4.37
C ASN A 76 -16.17 28.05 4.78
N GLN A 77 -15.89 29.33 5.06
CA GLN A 77 -16.92 30.22 5.64
C GLN A 77 -18.00 30.65 4.64
N ASP A 78 -17.62 31.28 3.53
CA ASP A 78 -18.57 31.92 2.61
C ASP A 78 -19.00 31.01 1.45
N PHE A 79 -18.08 30.21 0.90
CA PHE A 79 -18.35 29.33 -0.23
C PHE A 79 -17.37 28.15 -0.33
N ASP A 80 -17.86 27.01 -0.79
CA ASP A 80 -17.00 25.91 -1.23
C ASP A 80 -16.58 26.11 -2.68
N ILE A 81 -17.53 26.47 -3.55
CA ILE A 81 -17.25 26.91 -4.91
C ILE A 81 -18.04 28.19 -5.20
N GLN A 82 -17.35 29.22 -5.67
CA GLN A 82 -17.98 30.41 -6.23
C GLN A 82 -17.57 30.57 -7.70
N ASN A 83 -18.50 30.35 -8.61
CA ASN A 83 -18.33 30.54 -10.04
C ASN A 83 -18.96 31.87 -10.49
N LEU A 84 -18.13 32.86 -10.80
CA LEU A 84 -18.55 34.15 -11.36
C LEU A 84 -18.52 34.19 -12.90
N THR A 85 -18.23 33.07 -13.55
CA THR A 85 -18.23 32.99 -15.02
C THR A 85 -19.64 32.75 -15.55
N THR A 86 -19.86 33.03 -16.83
CA THR A 86 -21.10 32.67 -17.53
C THR A 86 -21.17 31.19 -17.93
N ARG A 87 -20.09 30.43 -17.71
CA ARG A 87 -20.00 29.01 -18.07
C ARG A 87 -20.39 28.14 -16.88
N ARG A 88 -21.18 27.11 -17.15
CA ARG A 88 -21.53 26.10 -16.16
C ARG A 88 -20.33 25.20 -15.88
N ILE A 89 -20.02 25.00 -14.60
CA ILE A 89 -19.01 24.04 -14.14
C ILE A 89 -19.71 22.78 -13.68
N PHE A 90 -19.31 21.63 -14.21
CA PHE A 90 -19.80 20.33 -13.74
C PHE A 90 -18.89 19.81 -12.64
N SER A 91 -19.48 19.40 -11.53
CA SER A 91 -18.78 18.83 -10.38
C SER A 91 -19.24 17.39 -10.21
N ALA A 92 -18.35 16.43 -10.44
CA ALA A 92 -18.65 15.01 -10.27
C ALA A 92 -17.70 14.38 -9.24
N GLY A 93 -18.28 13.74 -8.22
CA GLY A 93 -17.53 13.05 -7.17
C GLY A 93 -16.78 13.95 -6.20
N ASN A 94 -17.05 15.26 -6.15
CA ASN A 94 -16.48 16.15 -5.13
C ASN A 94 -17.39 16.21 -3.91
N GLN A 95 -16.78 16.31 -2.72
CA GLN A 95 -17.49 16.54 -1.47
C GLN A 95 -17.61 18.05 -1.25
N LEU A 96 -18.83 18.55 -1.34
CA LEU A 96 -19.18 19.97 -1.29
C LEU A 96 -20.38 20.13 -0.36
N ASN A 97 -20.47 21.24 0.34
CA ASN A 97 -21.70 21.70 0.97
C ASN A 97 -22.57 22.41 -0.09
N PRO A 98 -23.74 21.86 -0.47
CA PRO A 98 -24.58 22.45 -1.51
C PRO A 98 -25.06 23.88 -1.19
N SER A 99 -25.20 24.21 0.09
CA SER A 99 -25.59 25.57 0.53
C SER A 99 -24.49 26.62 0.33
N LEU A 100 -23.23 26.17 0.15
CA LEU A 100 -22.06 27.01 -0.05
C LEU A 100 -21.60 27.05 -1.52
N ILE A 101 -22.43 26.55 -2.44
CA ILE A 101 -22.19 26.66 -3.88
C ILE A 101 -22.83 27.96 -4.40
N LYS A 102 -22.02 28.82 -5.03
CA LYS A 102 -22.45 30.09 -5.61
C LYS A 102 -22.19 30.11 -7.12
N GLY A 103 -23.18 30.55 -7.89
CA GLY A 103 -23.08 30.67 -9.35
C GLY A 103 -23.41 29.37 -10.11
N LEU A 104 -23.06 29.32 -11.39
CA LEU A 104 -23.43 28.23 -12.30
C LEU A 104 -22.56 26.99 -12.09
N VAL A 105 -22.87 26.20 -11.06
CA VAL A 105 -22.22 24.92 -10.78
C VAL A 105 -23.28 23.83 -10.72
N GLU A 106 -23.09 22.76 -11.49
CA GLU A 106 -23.99 21.62 -11.53
C GLU A 106 -23.31 20.38 -10.96
N ILE A 107 -23.95 19.77 -9.95
CA ILE A 107 -23.48 18.51 -9.38
C ILE A 107 -23.96 17.37 -10.28
N VAL A 108 -23.01 16.67 -10.90
CA VAL A 108 -23.29 15.49 -11.70
C VAL A 108 -23.31 14.28 -10.78
N ILE A 109 -24.51 13.74 -10.55
CA ILE A 109 -24.70 12.52 -9.79
C ILE A 109 -24.18 11.35 -10.64
N VAL A 110 -23.11 10.69 -10.19
CA VAL A 110 -22.67 9.42 -10.78
C VAL A 110 -23.81 8.43 -10.57
N ALA A 111 -24.43 7.99 -11.67
CA ALA A 111 -25.60 7.12 -11.64
C ALA A 111 -25.24 5.75 -11.03
N ILE A 112 -25.44 5.61 -9.72
CA ILE A 112 -25.56 4.30 -9.09
C ILE A 112 -27.00 3.87 -9.34
N ASN A 113 -27.18 2.77 -10.10
CA ASN A 113 -28.48 2.16 -10.37
C ASN A 113 -29.32 2.08 -9.08
N LYS A 114 -30.31 2.97 -8.99
CA LYS A 114 -31.28 3.07 -7.89
C LYS A 114 -32.29 1.94 -8.06
N LYS A 115 -32.12 0.85 -7.30
CA LYS A 115 -33.27 0.06 -6.86
C LYS A 115 -33.79 0.71 -5.58
N ASN A 116 -35.09 0.97 -5.55
CA ASN A 116 -35.81 1.57 -4.42
C ASN A 116 -35.44 0.89 -3.11
N ILE A 117 -34.61 1.55 -2.30
CA ILE A 117 -34.49 1.28 -0.87
C ILE A 117 -35.38 2.32 -0.20
N ALA A 118 -36.40 1.85 0.50
CA ALA A 118 -37.18 2.70 1.40
C ALA A 118 -36.21 3.34 2.38
N ILE A 119 -36.08 4.68 2.32
CA ILE A 119 -35.33 5.46 3.30
C ILE A 119 -36.18 5.45 4.56
N THR A 120 -35.96 4.48 5.44
CA THR A 120 -36.35 4.63 6.84
C THR A 120 -35.38 5.61 7.46
N ASN A 121 -35.84 6.83 7.74
CA ASN A 121 -35.11 7.81 8.55
C ASN A 121 -34.87 7.24 9.95
N THR A 122 -33.80 6.48 10.16
CA THR A 122 -33.31 6.13 11.50
C THR A 122 -32.35 7.22 11.95
N SER A 123 -32.86 8.44 12.18
CA SER A 123 -32.03 9.53 12.70
C SER A 123 -31.86 9.34 14.20
N PHE A 124 -30.88 8.55 14.64
CA PHE A 124 -30.46 8.57 16.04
C PHE A 124 -30.01 10.00 16.39
N SER A 125 -30.45 10.50 17.54
CA SER A 125 -30.21 11.90 17.93
C SER A 125 -28.74 12.23 18.18
N ASP A 126 -27.89 11.21 18.37
CA ASP A 126 -26.51 11.31 18.82
C ASP A 126 -25.46 10.93 17.77
N ILE A 127 -25.86 10.76 16.50
CA ILE A 127 -24.92 10.45 15.40
C ILE A 127 -24.83 11.53 14.32
N GLY A 128 -25.55 12.64 14.45
CA GLY A 128 -25.72 13.65 13.39
C GLY A 128 -24.40 14.13 12.76
N GLU A 129 -23.41 14.48 13.60
CA GLU A 129 -22.06 14.90 13.19
C GLU A 129 -20.99 13.85 13.50
N HIS A 130 -21.38 12.65 13.94
CA HIS A 130 -20.44 11.62 14.36
C HIS A 130 -19.76 10.98 13.14
N TRP A 131 -18.44 10.86 13.14
CA TRP A 131 -17.66 10.35 12.00
C TRP A 131 -18.07 8.95 11.50
N ALA A 132 -18.63 8.13 12.40
CA ALA A 132 -19.10 6.79 12.08
C ALA A 132 -20.55 6.73 11.58
N ARG A 133 -21.23 7.86 11.42
CA ARG A 133 -22.66 7.97 11.08
C ARG A 133 -23.04 7.07 9.90
N ASP A 134 -22.35 7.22 8.77
CA ASP A 134 -22.71 6.51 7.54
C ASP A 134 -22.58 4.99 7.69
N PHE A 135 -21.54 4.52 8.40
CA PHE A 135 -21.38 3.10 8.72
C PHE A 135 -22.52 2.59 9.62
N ILE A 136 -22.91 3.40 10.61
CA ILE A 136 -23.99 3.07 11.55
C ILE A 136 -25.32 2.99 10.80
N GLU A 137 -25.68 4.02 10.04
CA GLU A 137 -26.92 4.07 9.27
C GLU A 137 -27.00 2.90 8.27
N ALA A 138 -25.91 2.57 7.60
CA ALA A 138 -25.85 1.45 6.68
C ALA A 138 -26.11 0.10 7.38
N LEU A 139 -25.45 -0.17 8.51
CA LEU A 139 -25.66 -1.40 9.27
C LEU A 139 -27.08 -1.47 9.88
N VAL A 140 -27.64 -0.35 10.32
CA VAL A 140 -29.00 -0.27 10.88
C VAL A 140 -30.06 -0.50 9.81
N SER A 141 -29.89 0.08 8.62
CA SER A 141 -30.82 -0.12 7.49
C SER A 141 -30.92 -1.60 7.06
N ARG A 142 -29.88 -2.39 7.33
CA ARG A 142 -29.86 -3.84 7.10
C ARG A 142 -30.31 -4.66 8.31
N GLY A 143 -30.69 -4.00 9.40
CA GLY A 143 -31.08 -4.64 10.65
C GLY A 143 -29.94 -5.41 11.31
N LEU A 144 -28.67 -5.10 10.99
CA LEU A 144 -27.49 -5.80 11.51
C LEU A 144 -27.10 -5.31 12.90
N VAL A 145 -27.28 -4.01 13.16
CA VAL A 145 -27.12 -3.39 14.49
C VAL A 145 -28.37 -2.58 14.82
N ASN A 146 -28.63 -2.38 16.12
CA ASN A 146 -29.79 -1.63 16.62
C ASN A 146 -29.31 -0.57 17.61
N GLY A 147 -30.01 0.57 17.69
CA GLY A 147 -29.84 1.54 18.77
C GLY A 147 -30.65 1.18 20.02
N PHE A 148 -30.79 2.15 20.91
CA PHE A 148 -31.47 2.02 22.19
C PHE A 148 -32.93 2.53 22.10
N PRO A 149 -33.82 2.09 23.01
CA PRO A 149 -35.22 2.52 23.02
C PRO A 149 -35.44 4.03 23.16
N ASP A 150 -34.43 4.75 23.67
CA ASP A 150 -34.44 6.21 23.82
C ASP A 150 -34.11 6.99 22.53
N GLY A 151 -33.94 6.28 21.40
CA GLY A 151 -33.62 6.90 20.12
C GLY A 151 -32.14 7.24 19.93
N THR A 152 -31.25 6.76 20.80
CA THR A 152 -29.79 6.94 20.68
C THR A 152 -29.10 5.69 20.11
N PHE A 153 -27.93 5.87 19.49
CA PHE A 153 -27.05 4.75 19.11
C PHE A 153 -25.91 4.52 20.11
N ARG A 154 -25.51 5.58 20.82
CA ARG A 154 -24.40 5.69 21.76
C ARG A 154 -23.06 5.29 21.13
N PRO A 155 -22.62 5.98 20.05
CA PRO A 155 -21.46 5.56 19.27
C PRO A 155 -20.15 5.59 20.07
N ASP A 156 -20.04 6.44 21.09
CA ASP A 156 -18.85 6.58 21.93
C ASP A 156 -18.80 5.62 23.13
N LEU A 157 -19.84 4.81 23.33
CA LEU A 157 -19.90 3.88 24.46
C LEU A 157 -19.01 2.64 24.19
N PRO A 158 -18.17 2.23 25.15
CA PRO A 158 -17.48 0.93 25.12
C PRO A 158 -18.45 -0.25 25.01
N MET A 159 -17.95 -1.37 24.50
CA MET A 159 -18.74 -2.61 24.43
C MET A 159 -18.11 -3.76 25.18
N SER A 160 -18.98 -4.53 25.83
CA SER A 160 -18.59 -5.79 26.44
C SER A 160 -18.33 -6.88 25.41
N ARG A 161 -17.52 -7.86 25.80
CA ARG A 161 -17.23 -9.05 25.01
C ARG A 161 -18.49 -9.81 24.61
N ALA A 162 -19.51 -9.87 25.48
CA ALA A 162 -20.79 -10.49 25.17
C ALA A 162 -21.60 -9.71 24.11
N GLN A 163 -21.62 -8.39 24.18
CA GLN A 163 -22.26 -7.53 23.18
C GLN A 163 -21.59 -7.68 21.81
N TYR A 164 -20.25 -7.67 21.80
CA TYR A 164 -19.48 -7.93 20.58
C TYR A 164 -19.81 -9.30 19.98
N ALA A 165 -19.87 -10.37 20.78
CA ALA A 165 -20.24 -11.71 20.30
C ALA A 165 -21.62 -11.72 19.64
N ALA A 166 -22.63 -11.09 20.26
CA ALA A 166 -23.97 -11.02 19.68
C ALA A 166 -24.02 -10.27 18.34
N ILE A 167 -23.26 -9.18 18.21
CA ILE A 167 -23.18 -8.41 16.96
C ILE A 167 -22.47 -9.24 15.88
N ILE A 168 -21.32 -9.83 16.19
CA ILE A 168 -20.49 -10.51 15.20
C ILE A 168 -21.17 -11.74 14.62
N THR A 169 -21.86 -12.52 15.45
CA THR A 169 -22.59 -13.71 14.98
C THR A 169 -23.83 -13.34 14.18
N LYS A 170 -24.51 -12.26 14.54
CA LYS A 170 -25.63 -11.75 13.74
C LYS A 170 -25.18 -11.31 12.34
N ILE A 171 -24.00 -10.69 12.23
CA ILE A 171 -23.48 -10.15 10.98
C ILE A 171 -22.91 -11.24 10.07
N PHE A 172 -22.05 -12.10 10.60
CA PHE A 172 -21.35 -13.11 9.80
C PHE A 172 -22.08 -14.46 9.72
N GLN A 173 -23.21 -14.60 10.43
CA GLN A 173 -24.12 -15.75 10.39
C GLN A 173 -23.38 -17.11 10.39
N PRO A 174 -22.60 -17.40 11.44
CA PRO A 174 -21.87 -18.66 11.55
C PRO A 174 -22.83 -19.86 11.51
N PRO A 175 -22.37 -21.05 11.08
CA PRO A 175 -23.17 -22.26 11.13
C PRO A 175 -23.76 -22.46 12.53
N LYS A 176 -25.06 -22.81 12.59
CA LYS A 176 -25.72 -23.09 13.86
C LYS A 176 -25.04 -24.28 14.52
N ILE A 177 -24.53 -24.06 15.73
CA ILE A 177 -24.00 -25.12 16.60
C ILE A 177 -25.04 -25.45 17.67
N ASN A 178 -25.13 -26.72 18.05
CA ASN A 178 -26.10 -27.25 19.01
C ASN A 178 -25.52 -27.41 20.44
N PHE A 179 -24.38 -26.77 20.75
CA PHE A 179 -23.77 -26.84 22.09
C PHE A 179 -23.52 -25.44 22.67
N THR A 180 -23.57 -25.38 24.00
CA THR A 180 -23.31 -24.17 24.80
C THR A 180 -21.82 -23.98 25.04
N SER A 181 -21.40 -22.75 25.33
CA SER A 181 -20.00 -22.48 25.66
C SER A 181 -19.63 -23.06 27.03
N ASN A 182 -18.51 -23.78 27.16
CA ASN A 182 -18.06 -24.41 28.41
C ASN A 182 -17.21 -23.47 29.31
N PHE A 183 -17.53 -22.18 29.34
CA PHE A 183 -16.78 -21.22 30.16
C PHE A 183 -17.29 -21.21 31.60
N THR A 184 -16.37 -21.08 32.57
CA THR A 184 -16.68 -21.17 34.01
C THR A 184 -17.55 -20.03 34.54
N ASP A 185 -17.59 -18.90 33.82
CA ASP A 185 -18.29 -17.67 34.20
C ASP A 185 -19.48 -17.33 33.29
N ILE A 186 -19.96 -18.32 32.52
CA ILE A 186 -21.16 -18.20 31.67
C ILE A 186 -22.15 -19.28 32.04
N SER A 187 -23.27 -18.85 32.63
CA SER A 187 -24.43 -19.72 32.87
C SER A 187 -25.10 -20.13 31.55
N SER A 188 -25.79 -21.28 31.56
CA SER A 188 -26.53 -21.81 30.41
C SER A 188 -27.68 -20.89 29.95
N ASP A 189 -28.25 -20.11 30.89
CA ASP A 189 -29.32 -19.13 30.65
C ASP A 189 -28.80 -17.72 30.33
N PHE A 190 -27.49 -17.50 30.30
CA PHE A 190 -26.93 -16.20 29.97
C PHE A 190 -27.33 -15.80 28.55
N TRP A 191 -27.91 -14.61 28.39
CA TRP A 191 -28.53 -14.14 27.13
C TRP A 191 -27.62 -14.24 25.90
N ALA A 192 -26.30 -14.14 26.08
CA ALA A 192 -25.32 -14.23 25.00
C ALA A 192 -24.63 -15.60 24.88
N ASN A 193 -25.02 -16.61 25.66
CA ASN A 193 -24.34 -17.92 25.70
C ASN A 193 -24.17 -18.51 24.29
N GLN A 194 -25.26 -18.57 23.53
CA GLN A 194 -25.24 -19.13 22.17
C GLN A 194 -24.38 -18.30 21.20
N ALA A 195 -24.46 -16.97 21.30
CA ALA A 195 -23.65 -16.07 20.48
C ALA A 195 -22.15 -16.21 20.81
N ILE A 196 -21.81 -16.37 22.09
CA ILE A 196 -20.44 -16.59 22.55
C ILE A 196 -19.93 -17.93 22.02
N ALA A 197 -20.71 -19.01 22.17
CA ALA A 197 -20.36 -20.32 21.64
C ALA A 197 -20.07 -20.26 20.13
N GLN A 198 -20.95 -19.61 19.35
CA GLN A 198 -20.79 -19.44 17.91
C GLN A 198 -19.58 -18.57 17.52
N ALA A 199 -19.35 -17.46 18.21
CA ALA A 199 -18.20 -16.60 17.96
C ALA A 199 -16.88 -17.34 18.25
N THR A 200 -16.86 -18.20 19.28
CA THR A 200 -15.69 -19.00 19.62
C THR A 200 -15.43 -20.14 18.64
N SER A 201 -16.46 -20.84 18.16
CA SER A 201 -16.30 -21.94 17.20
C SER A 201 -15.74 -21.47 15.85
N MET A 202 -15.99 -20.22 15.48
CA MET A 202 -15.47 -19.60 14.25
C MET A 202 -14.13 -18.90 14.41
N GLY A 203 -13.57 -18.86 15.63
CA GLY A 203 -12.30 -18.18 15.90
C GLY A 203 -12.37 -16.66 15.95
N PHE A 204 -13.57 -16.07 16.05
CA PHE A 204 -13.71 -14.64 16.34
C PHE A 204 -13.26 -14.34 17.77
N LEU A 205 -13.66 -15.16 18.75
CA LEU A 205 -13.33 -14.91 20.16
C LEU A 205 -12.70 -16.14 20.80
N TYR A 206 -11.96 -15.91 21.88
CA TYR A 206 -11.36 -16.94 22.71
C TYR A 206 -11.61 -16.63 24.18
N GLY A 207 -11.70 -17.67 25.01
CA GLY A 207 -11.65 -17.55 26.46
C GLY A 207 -10.21 -17.35 26.96
N PHE A 208 -10.08 -17.20 28.26
CA PHE A 208 -8.81 -17.04 28.95
C PHE A 208 -8.27 -18.39 29.42
N PRO A 209 -6.96 -18.51 29.72
CA PRO A 209 -6.35 -19.77 30.19
C PRO A 209 -6.95 -20.32 31.49
N ASP A 210 -7.63 -19.48 32.28
CA ASP A 210 -8.34 -19.84 33.51
C ASP A 210 -9.72 -20.47 33.25
N GLY A 211 -10.11 -20.66 31.99
CA GLY A 211 -11.41 -21.20 31.60
C GLY A 211 -12.56 -20.19 31.62
N SER A 212 -12.31 -18.93 31.92
CA SER A 212 -13.31 -17.85 31.89
C SER A 212 -13.44 -17.22 30.49
N PHE A 213 -14.58 -16.61 30.20
CA PHE A 213 -14.79 -15.78 29.01
C PHE A 213 -14.79 -14.28 29.33
N ARG A 214 -15.18 -13.89 30.53
CA ARG A 214 -15.33 -12.52 31.03
C ARG A 214 -16.36 -11.71 30.23
N PRO A 215 -17.64 -12.13 30.20
CA PRO A 215 -18.64 -11.60 29.28
C PRO A 215 -18.98 -10.11 29.48
N ARG A 216 -18.80 -9.60 30.70
CA ARG A 216 -19.05 -8.20 31.07
C ARG A 216 -17.82 -7.30 30.90
N GLN A 217 -16.64 -7.86 30.68
CA GLN A 217 -15.43 -7.08 30.45
C GLN A 217 -15.52 -6.41 29.07
N ASN A 218 -15.11 -5.14 29.01
CA ASN A 218 -15.02 -4.40 27.75
C ASN A 218 -13.97 -5.03 26.82
N LEU A 219 -14.25 -4.98 25.53
CA LEU A 219 -13.33 -5.42 24.49
C LEU A 219 -12.39 -4.28 24.13
N THR A 220 -11.09 -4.56 24.03
CA THR A 220 -10.15 -3.55 23.52
C THR A 220 -10.19 -3.47 21.99
N ARG A 221 -9.78 -2.32 21.44
CA ARG A 221 -9.70 -2.09 19.99
C ARG A 221 -8.82 -3.13 19.30
N ILE A 222 -7.70 -3.51 19.91
CA ILE A 222 -6.83 -4.57 19.38
C ILE A 222 -7.48 -5.94 19.38
N GLN A 223 -8.27 -6.27 20.40
CA GLN A 223 -8.98 -7.55 20.47
C GLN A 223 -10.05 -7.65 19.39
N ALA A 224 -10.78 -6.55 19.11
CA ALA A 224 -11.74 -6.51 18.00
C ALA A 224 -11.06 -6.70 16.63
N ILE A 225 -9.92 -6.04 16.40
CA ILE A 225 -9.17 -6.19 15.14
C ILE A 225 -8.68 -7.62 14.95
N ILE A 226 -8.04 -8.21 15.97
CA ILE A 226 -7.58 -9.61 15.94
C ILE A 226 -8.77 -10.55 15.70
N SER A 227 -9.91 -10.28 16.35
CA SER A 227 -11.12 -11.06 16.21
C SER A 227 -11.61 -11.13 14.77
N ILE A 228 -11.71 -9.98 14.08
CA ILE A 228 -12.12 -9.92 12.67
C ILE A 228 -11.12 -10.65 11.76
N VAL A 229 -9.83 -10.39 11.95
CA VAL A 229 -8.77 -11.02 11.14
C VAL A 229 -8.80 -12.54 11.26
N ASN A 230 -8.93 -13.06 12.48
CA ASN A 230 -8.94 -14.50 12.73
C ASN A 230 -10.25 -15.15 12.26
N GLY A 231 -11.40 -14.57 12.63
CA GLY A 231 -12.72 -15.11 12.29
C GLY A 231 -12.97 -15.16 10.79
N LEU A 232 -12.46 -14.17 10.03
CA LEU A 232 -12.52 -14.15 8.58
C LEU A 232 -11.31 -14.82 7.90
N LYS A 233 -10.38 -15.38 8.68
CA LYS A 233 -9.17 -16.06 8.20
C LYS A 233 -8.35 -15.21 7.22
N LEU A 234 -8.27 -13.90 7.49
CA LEU A 234 -7.58 -12.96 6.63
C LEU A 234 -6.07 -13.18 6.69
N SER A 235 -5.41 -12.97 5.56
CA SER A 235 -3.97 -13.15 5.40
C SER A 235 -3.38 -12.13 4.41
N GLY A 236 -2.05 -12.16 4.26
CA GLY A 236 -1.32 -11.31 3.30
C GLY A 236 -1.03 -9.88 3.78
N GLY A 237 -0.90 -9.66 5.08
CA GLY A 237 -0.53 -8.37 5.65
C GLY A 237 0.98 -8.13 5.65
N ASN A 238 1.39 -6.91 5.30
CA ASN A 238 2.78 -6.46 5.37
C ASN A 238 2.97 -5.60 6.61
N THR A 239 3.80 -6.02 7.57
CA THR A 239 4.01 -5.28 8.83
C THR A 239 4.58 -3.87 8.65
N LYS A 240 5.13 -3.55 7.47
CA LYS A 240 5.60 -2.19 7.14
C LYS A 240 4.49 -1.16 7.03
N VAL A 241 3.24 -1.56 6.79
CA VAL A 241 2.11 -0.61 6.79
C VAL A 241 1.92 0.10 8.13
N LEU A 242 2.41 -0.53 9.22
CA LEU A 242 2.34 0.02 10.56
C LEU A 242 3.33 1.17 10.79
N LEU A 243 4.25 1.44 9.86
CA LEU A 243 5.15 2.60 9.93
C LEU A 243 4.40 3.93 9.83
N ALA A 244 3.27 3.95 9.12
CA ALA A 244 2.36 5.09 9.08
C ALA A 244 1.71 5.39 10.44
N CYS A 245 1.75 4.44 11.38
CA CYS A 245 1.16 4.61 12.69
C CYS A 245 2.19 5.22 13.65
N SER A 246 1.86 6.38 14.21
CA SER A 246 2.70 7.14 15.13
C SER A 246 2.86 6.45 16.49
N ASP A 247 1.85 5.71 16.91
CA ASP A 247 1.80 4.95 18.18
C ASP A 247 2.12 3.46 18.00
N ARG A 248 2.70 3.06 16.86
CA ARG A 248 3.01 1.64 16.54
C ARG A 248 3.87 0.91 17.58
N ALA A 249 4.65 1.65 18.38
CA ALA A 249 5.46 1.08 19.46
C ALA A 249 4.60 0.45 20.57
N GLN A 250 3.32 0.82 20.67
CA GLN A 250 2.38 0.26 21.64
C GLN A 250 1.75 -1.05 21.16
N ILE A 251 2.00 -1.48 19.91
CA ILE A 251 1.44 -2.72 19.36
C ILE A 251 2.17 -3.92 20.00
N PRO A 252 1.47 -4.78 20.76
CA PRO A 252 2.07 -5.99 21.30
C PRO A 252 2.55 -6.91 20.17
N SER A 253 3.65 -7.62 20.38
CA SER A 253 4.25 -8.51 19.38
C SER A 253 3.25 -9.52 18.80
N TYR A 254 2.41 -10.12 19.65
CA TYR A 254 1.37 -11.08 19.25
C TYR A 254 0.32 -10.51 18.30
N ALA A 255 0.09 -9.19 18.31
CA ALA A 255 -0.94 -8.53 17.52
C ALA A 255 -0.40 -7.94 16.21
N THR A 256 0.92 -7.80 16.08
CA THR A 256 1.59 -7.11 14.96
C THR A 256 1.11 -7.60 13.59
N SER A 257 1.04 -8.91 13.39
CA SER A 257 0.59 -9.50 12.12
C SER A 257 -0.87 -9.18 11.83
N ALA A 258 -1.76 -9.34 12.82
CA ALA A 258 -3.19 -9.08 12.65
C ALA A 258 -3.48 -7.61 12.36
N VAL A 259 -2.84 -6.69 13.09
CA VAL A 259 -2.99 -5.25 12.85
C VAL A 259 -2.46 -4.87 11.47
N ALA A 260 -1.35 -5.45 11.03
CA ALA A 260 -0.81 -5.24 9.69
C ALA A 260 -1.76 -5.75 8.59
N ILE A 261 -2.34 -6.93 8.76
CA ILE A 261 -3.36 -7.48 7.84
C ILE A 261 -4.57 -6.53 7.79
N ALA A 262 -5.10 -6.14 8.95
CA ALA A 262 -6.27 -5.28 9.03
C ALA A 262 -6.02 -3.90 8.39
N THR A 263 -4.84 -3.33 8.62
CA THR A 263 -4.42 -2.07 7.98
C THR A 263 -4.29 -2.26 6.47
N GLN A 264 -3.60 -3.30 6.01
CA GLN A 264 -3.41 -3.61 4.59
C GLN A 264 -4.72 -3.83 3.84
N LYS A 265 -5.71 -4.42 4.51
CA LYS A 265 -7.05 -4.70 3.99
C LYS A 265 -8.03 -3.53 4.20
N MET A 266 -7.55 -2.36 4.64
CA MET A 266 -8.35 -1.15 4.86
C MET A 266 -9.51 -1.36 5.85
N LEU A 267 -9.35 -2.25 6.83
CA LEU A 267 -10.36 -2.51 7.86
C LEU A 267 -10.38 -1.43 8.94
N ILE A 268 -9.22 -0.83 9.21
CA ILE A 268 -9.04 0.10 10.32
C ILE A 268 -9.45 1.50 9.90
N SER A 269 -10.40 2.09 10.63
CA SER A 269 -10.72 3.52 10.56
C SER A 269 -10.26 4.23 11.83
N ASN A 270 -9.34 5.18 11.70
CA ASN A 270 -8.73 5.92 12.79
C ASN A 270 -9.27 7.35 12.83
N TYR A 271 -9.96 7.69 13.93
CA TYR A 271 -10.54 9.01 14.17
C TYR A 271 -10.04 9.55 15.52
N PRO A 272 -9.72 10.86 15.61
CA PRO A 272 -9.70 11.84 14.52
C PRO A 272 -8.41 11.81 13.68
N ASP A 273 -7.35 11.22 14.23
CA ASP A 273 -6.02 11.19 13.63
C ASP A 273 -5.77 9.83 12.96
N THR A 274 -5.66 9.81 11.63
CA THR A 274 -5.46 8.58 10.86
C THR A 274 -4.16 7.86 11.19
N SER A 275 -3.18 8.56 11.76
CA SER A 275 -1.88 8.00 12.16
C SER A 275 -1.88 7.35 13.54
N LYS A 276 -2.93 7.52 14.36
CA LYS A 276 -2.98 6.95 15.73
C LYS A 276 -3.96 5.79 15.80
N LEU A 277 -3.47 4.60 16.17
CA LEU A 277 -4.28 3.39 16.26
C LEU A 277 -5.04 3.26 17.58
N GLU A 278 -4.46 3.71 18.69
CA GLU A 278 -4.98 3.64 20.06
C GLU A 278 -5.47 2.22 20.44
N LEU A 279 -4.62 1.23 20.18
CA LEU A 279 -5.02 -0.18 20.22
C LEU A 279 -5.38 -0.73 21.60
N LEU A 280 -4.83 -0.15 22.67
CA LEU A 280 -4.93 -0.70 24.02
C LEU A 280 -6.15 -0.21 24.81
N ARG A 281 -6.88 0.80 24.32
CA ARG A 281 -8.14 1.25 24.94
C ARG A 281 -9.33 0.39 24.52
N ASP A 282 -10.42 0.54 25.24
CA ASP A 282 -11.70 -0.07 24.91
C ASP A 282 -12.21 0.42 23.54
N ILE A 283 -12.77 -0.50 22.75
CA ILE A 283 -13.41 -0.17 21.49
C ILE A 283 -14.80 0.39 21.73
N LYS A 284 -15.13 1.47 21.03
CA LYS A 284 -16.43 2.13 21.06
C LYS A 284 -17.39 1.52 20.03
N ARG A 285 -18.70 1.66 20.25
CA ARG A 285 -19.77 1.15 19.32
C ARG A 285 -19.61 1.65 17.89
N GLY A 286 -19.35 2.94 17.70
CA GLY A 286 -19.18 3.54 16.37
C GLY A 286 -17.92 3.03 15.66
N GLU A 287 -16.85 2.79 16.41
CA GLU A 287 -15.62 2.21 15.86
C GLU A 287 -15.82 0.77 15.38
N LEU A 288 -16.56 -0.03 16.15
CA LEU A 288 -16.92 -1.37 15.71
C LEU A 288 -17.81 -1.33 14.47
N ALA A 289 -18.77 -0.41 14.41
CA ALA A 289 -19.64 -0.26 13.25
C ALA A 289 -18.80 -0.02 11.98
N ALA A 290 -17.83 0.90 12.04
CA ALA A 290 -16.91 1.13 10.93
C ALA A 290 -16.05 -0.11 10.61
N LEU A 291 -15.44 -0.74 11.63
CA LEU A 291 -14.59 -1.92 11.46
C LEU A 291 -15.34 -3.09 10.78
N VAL A 292 -16.56 -3.36 11.23
CA VAL A 292 -17.36 -4.46 10.69
C VAL A 292 -17.93 -4.11 9.31
N TYR A 293 -18.33 -2.86 9.08
CA TYR A 293 -18.75 -2.44 7.74
C TYR A 293 -17.62 -2.63 6.72
N GLN A 294 -16.39 -2.20 7.05
CA GLN A 294 -15.23 -2.43 6.19
C GLN A 294 -14.95 -3.92 5.96
N ALA A 295 -15.18 -4.78 6.96
CA ALA A 295 -15.08 -6.22 6.78
C ALA A 295 -16.14 -6.78 5.80
N LEU A 296 -17.37 -6.25 5.83
CA LEU A 296 -18.41 -6.61 4.85
C LEU A 296 -18.08 -6.12 3.44
N VAL A 297 -17.47 -4.94 3.30
CA VAL A 297 -16.96 -4.44 2.02
C VAL A 297 -15.86 -5.37 1.49
N LEU A 298 -14.94 -5.81 2.35
CA LEU A 298 -13.88 -6.74 1.98
C LEU A 298 -14.42 -8.10 1.49
N GLU A 299 -15.50 -8.60 2.10
CA GLU A 299 -16.20 -9.81 1.64
C GLU A 299 -17.08 -9.60 0.40
N GLY A 300 -17.16 -8.37 -0.14
CA GLY A 300 -18.03 -8.03 -1.28
C GLY A 300 -19.52 -8.00 -0.94
N LYS A 301 -19.88 -7.98 0.34
CA LYS A 301 -21.28 -7.94 0.83
C LYS A 301 -21.83 -6.52 0.94
N GLU A 302 -20.96 -5.52 0.88
CA GLU A 302 -21.27 -4.09 0.96
C GLU A 302 -20.49 -3.27 -0.08
N LYS A 303 -21.00 -2.07 -0.37
CA LYS A 303 -20.29 -1.08 -1.19
C LYS A 303 -19.37 -0.23 -0.31
N PRO A 304 -18.19 0.19 -0.79
CA PRO A 304 -17.34 1.10 -0.04
C PRO A 304 -18.08 2.40 0.32
N ILE A 305 -18.04 2.78 1.61
CA ILE A 305 -18.43 4.12 2.05
C ILE A 305 -17.15 4.98 2.09
N PRO A 306 -17.10 6.11 1.36
CA PRO A 306 -15.98 7.03 1.46
C PRO A 306 -15.83 7.55 2.89
N SER A 307 -14.65 7.39 3.48
CA SER A 307 -14.33 7.99 4.78
C SER A 307 -12.87 8.43 4.80
N PRO A 308 -12.57 9.65 5.28
CA PRO A 308 -11.19 10.14 5.42
C PRO A 308 -10.45 9.44 6.55
N TYR A 309 -11.15 8.68 7.38
CA TYR A 309 -10.59 8.00 8.55
C TYR A 309 -10.09 6.58 8.22
N ILE A 310 -10.41 6.03 7.04
CA ILE A 310 -9.93 4.71 6.61
C ILE A 310 -8.42 4.78 6.36
N VAL A 311 -7.64 3.96 7.05
CA VAL A 311 -6.18 3.88 6.84
C VAL A 311 -5.90 3.17 5.51
N ARG A 312 -5.27 3.87 4.56
CA ARG A 312 -4.94 3.36 3.22
C ARG A 312 -3.42 3.18 3.08
N PRO A 313 -2.91 1.94 3.07
CA PRO A 313 -1.48 1.69 2.98
C PRO A 313 -0.82 2.10 1.66
N GLU A 314 -1.61 2.30 0.60
CA GLU A 314 -1.14 2.84 -0.68
C GLU A 314 -0.73 4.32 -0.59
N GLU A 315 -1.07 5.00 0.52
CA GLU A 315 -0.64 6.37 0.86
C GLU A 315 0.73 6.41 1.57
N ILE A 316 1.36 5.25 1.84
CA ILE A 316 2.79 5.22 2.22
C ILE A 316 3.61 5.35 0.95
N GLU A 317 3.69 6.57 0.44
CA GLU A 317 4.75 6.94 -0.47
C GLU A 317 6.11 6.64 0.20
N ILE A 318 6.82 5.60 -0.25
CA ILE A 318 8.28 5.54 -0.03
C ILE A 318 8.90 6.50 -1.07
N SER A 319 8.60 7.80 -0.98
CA SER A 319 9.01 8.80 -1.98
C SER A 319 10.26 9.59 -1.60
N SER A 320 10.98 9.27 -0.54
CA SER A 320 12.39 9.68 -0.44
C SER A 320 13.17 8.80 0.52
N PHE A 321 14.00 7.92 -0.02
CA PHE A 321 15.07 7.35 0.77
C PHE A 321 16.03 8.49 1.14
N SER A 322 16.28 8.69 2.43
CA SER A 322 17.06 9.82 2.94
C SER A 322 18.52 9.83 2.44
N ASP A 323 19.01 8.68 2.01
CA ASP A 323 20.38 8.44 1.54
C ASP A 323 20.51 8.34 0.02
N LEU A 324 19.47 8.72 -0.75
CA LEU A 324 19.55 8.72 -2.22
C LEU A 324 19.76 10.09 -2.85
N THR A 325 19.46 11.19 -2.17
CA THR A 325 19.58 12.53 -2.75
C THR A 325 21.02 12.78 -3.22
N GLY A 326 21.21 12.95 -4.54
CA GLY A 326 22.53 13.19 -5.13
C GLY A 326 23.37 11.92 -5.33
N HIS A 327 22.84 10.74 -5.00
CA HIS A 327 23.51 9.47 -5.25
C HIS A 327 23.43 9.11 -6.75
N TRP A 328 24.52 8.66 -7.36
CA TRP A 328 24.61 8.41 -8.81
C TRP A 328 23.56 7.41 -9.34
N ALA A 329 23.14 6.46 -8.49
CA ALA A 329 22.16 5.44 -8.83
C ALA A 329 20.70 5.83 -8.53
N GLU A 330 20.47 7.02 -7.97
CA GLU A 330 19.15 7.51 -7.58
C GLU A 330 18.08 7.35 -8.67
N PRO A 331 18.32 7.71 -9.95
CA PRO A 331 17.31 7.55 -11.00
C PRO A 331 16.89 6.09 -11.21
N PHE A 332 17.84 5.15 -11.17
CA PHE A 332 17.56 3.71 -11.34
C PHE A 332 16.78 3.16 -10.16
N ILE A 333 17.22 3.50 -8.94
CA ILE A 333 16.63 3.01 -7.70
C ILE A 333 15.20 3.53 -7.56
N ARG A 334 14.99 4.85 -7.73
CA ARG A 334 13.65 5.45 -7.66
C ARG A 334 12.69 4.82 -8.66
N ARG A 335 13.15 4.57 -9.89
CA ARG A 335 12.29 3.98 -10.92
C ARG A 335 11.94 2.53 -10.64
N LEU A 336 12.86 1.69 -10.15
CA LEU A 336 12.52 0.33 -9.75
C LEU A 336 11.63 0.31 -8.49
N THR A 337 11.83 1.22 -7.54
CA THR A 337 10.99 1.33 -6.34
C THR A 337 9.58 1.80 -6.68
N SER A 338 9.40 2.75 -7.60
CA SER A 338 8.06 3.21 -8.03
C SER A 338 7.23 2.12 -8.71
N MET A 339 7.88 1.04 -9.16
CA MET A 339 7.23 -0.14 -9.73
C MET A 339 7.13 -1.31 -8.74
N ASN A 340 7.45 -1.08 -7.46
CA ASN A 340 7.51 -2.09 -6.41
C ASN A 340 8.48 -3.26 -6.71
N LEU A 341 9.51 -3.04 -7.54
CA LEU A 341 10.49 -4.07 -7.90
C LEU A 341 11.68 -4.13 -6.94
N THR A 342 11.95 -3.06 -6.20
CA THR A 342 12.98 -3.02 -5.15
C THR A 342 12.55 -2.13 -3.99
N ARG A 343 13.13 -2.37 -2.81
CA ARG A 343 12.75 -1.72 -1.54
C ARG A 343 13.98 -1.38 -0.69
N GLY A 344 13.87 -0.30 0.07
CA GLY A 344 14.82 0.05 1.12
C GLY A 344 14.51 -0.60 2.47
N PHE A 345 15.20 -0.12 3.49
CA PHE A 345 15.19 -0.60 4.86
C PHE A 345 14.14 0.14 5.70
N ILE A 346 13.89 -0.40 6.89
CA ILE A 346 12.87 0.09 7.82
C ILE A 346 13.19 1.47 8.41
N ASP A 347 14.46 1.87 8.35
CA ASP A 347 15.00 3.16 8.82
C ASP A 347 14.82 4.29 7.80
N GLY A 348 14.13 4.05 6.68
CA GLY A 348 13.92 5.03 5.62
C GLY A 348 15.11 5.18 4.66
N THR A 349 16.15 4.35 4.78
CA THR A 349 17.32 4.35 3.87
C THR A 349 17.20 3.27 2.79
N TYR A 350 17.87 3.46 1.66
CA TYR A 350 18.04 2.40 0.64
C TYR A 350 19.32 1.58 0.86
N GLN A 351 20.30 2.18 1.53
CA GLN A 351 21.67 1.73 1.76
C GLN A 351 22.36 1.34 0.43
N PRO A 352 22.43 2.29 -0.54
CA PRO A 352 22.86 2.01 -1.90
C PRO A 352 24.27 1.41 -1.97
N ASP A 353 25.17 1.82 -1.07
CA ASP A 353 26.56 1.40 -1.04
C ASP A 353 26.82 0.10 -0.27
N LYS A 354 25.80 -0.48 0.41
CA LYS A 354 25.98 -1.76 1.07
C LYS A 354 26.04 -2.93 0.08
N PRO A 355 26.82 -3.98 0.36
CA PRO A 355 26.82 -5.20 -0.43
C PRO A 355 25.43 -5.82 -0.57
N MET A 356 25.08 -6.29 -1.77
CA MET A 356 23.91 -7.16 -1.96
C MET A 356 24.31 -8.62 -1.86
N ASN A 357 23.57 -9.41 -1.06
CA ASN A 357 23.80 -10.85 -0.96
C ASN A 357 23.01 -11.65 -2.02
N ARG A 358 23.38 -12.93 -2.18
CA ARG A 358 22.81 -13.82 -3.19
C ARG A 358 21.31 -14.04 -3.04
N ALA A 359 20.78 -14.14 -1.82
CA ALA A 359 19.33 -14.29 -1.58
C ALA A 359 18.55 -13.02 -1.94
N GLN A 360 19.05 -11.84 -1.59
CA GLN A 360 18.47 -10.54 -1.96
C GLN A 360 18.42 -10.34 -3.46
N TYR A 361 19.48 -10.75 -4.16
CA TYR A 361 19.50 -10.69 -5.61
C TYR A 361 18.54 -11.68 -6.26
N ALA A 362 18.41 -12.91 -5.72
CA ALA A 362 17.42 -13.87 -6.20
C ALA A 362 15.98 -13.34 -6.06
N ASP A 363 15.65 -12.70 -4.94
CA ASP A 363 14.36 -12.01 -4.72
C ASP A 363 14.14 -10.91 -5.77
N LEU A 364 15.16 -10.08 -6.01
CA LEU A 364 15.11 -9.03 -7.04
C LEU A 364 14.87 -9.61 -8.44
N ILE A 365 15.56 -10.68 -8.82
CA ILE A 365 15.38 -11.34 -10.12
C ILE A 365 13.98 -11.95 -10.25
N ALA A 366 13.50 -12.64 -9.21
CA ALA A 366 12.19 -13.27 -9.21
C ALA A 366 11.07 -12.23 -9.40
N VAL A 367 11.09 -11.15 -8.61
CA VAL A 367 10.11 -10.06 -8.72
C VAL A 367 10.24 -9.31 -10.04
N THR A 368 11.46 -9.08 -10.52
CA THR A 368 11.69 -8.24 -11.71
C THR A 368 11.39 -8.97 -13.01
N PHE A 369 11.87 -10.20 -13.17
CA PHE A 369 11.81 -10.92 -14.43
C PHE A 369 10.77 -12.04 -14.45
N ASN A 370 10.28 -12.49 -13.29
CA ASN A 370 9.37 -13.63 -13.15
C ASN A 370 9.76 -14.80 -14.09
N PRO A 371 11.01 -15.30 -14.00
CA PRO A 371 11.54 -16.16 -15.04
C PRO A 371 10.87 -17.53 -15.04
N LYS A 372 10.52 -18.00 -16.25
CA LYS A 372 9.95 -19.33 -16.44
C LYS A 372 11.01 -20.41 -16.20
N PRO A 373 10.64 -21.57 -15.62
CA PRO A 373 11.57 -22.68 -15.42
C PRO A 373 12.18 -23.20 -16.74
N LYS A 374 13.52 -23.22 -16.81
CA LYS A 374 14.34 -23.82 -17.88
C LYS A 374 15.15 -25.02 -17.39
N ARG A 375 15.42 -25.09 -16.09
CA ARG A 375 16.17 -26.16 -15.42
C ARG A 375 15.26 -26.89 -14.43
N LYS A 376 15.62 -28.13 -14.07
CA LYS A 376 14.91 -28.89 -13.03
C LYS A 376 15.02 -28.21 -11.67
N VAL A 377 14.05 -28.48 -10.80
CA VAL A 377 14.06 -28.04 -9.40
C VAL A 377 15.29 -28.63 -8.71
N VAL A 378 15.99 -27.80 -7.94
CA VAL A 378 17.18 -28.18 -7.19
C VAL A 378 17.01 -27.70 -5.76
N ASP A 379 16.91 -28.62 -4.80
CA ASP A 379 16.93 -28.26 -3.38
C ASP A 379 18.38 -27.99 -2.93
N PHE A 380 18.56 -26.91 -2.17
CA PHE A 380 19.85 -26.53 -1.60
C PHE A 380 19.87 -26.89 -0.12
N SER A 381 20.93 -27.56 0.33
CA SER A 381 21.05 -28.03 1.72
C SER A 381 21.09 -26.89 2.73
N ASP A 382 21.58 -25.71 2.32
CA ASP A 382 21.72 -24.51 3.13
C ASP A 382 20.56 -23.49 2.93
N VAL A 383 19.48 -23.90 2.27
CA VAL A 383 18.27 -23.07 2.07
C VAL A 383 17.03 -23.87 2.46
N PRO A 384 16.63 -23.87 3.74
CA PRO A 384 15.46 -24.61 4.20
C PRO A 384 14.15 -24.01 3.64
N LYS A 385 13.11 -24.82 3.46
CA LYS A 385 11.81 -24.38 2.89
C LYS A 385 11.19 -23.13 3.56
N PRO A 386 11.27 -22.94 4.89
CA PRO A 386 10.77 -21.74 5.55
C PRO A 386 11.63 -20.48 5.32
N PHE A 387 12.80 -20.60 4.68
CA PHE A 387 13.66 -19.45 4.40
C PHE A 387 12.93 -18.45 3.51
N TRP A 388 12.97 -17.17 3.89
CA TRP A 388 12.17 -16.11 3.26
C TRP A 388 12.34 -16.00 1.75
N ALA A 389 13.54 -16.32 1.22
CA ALA A 389 13.84 -16.27 -0.21
C ALA A 389 13.76 -17.64 -0.89
N TYR A 390 13.29 -18.70 -0.23
CA TYR A 390 13.32 -20.08 -0.77
C TYR A 390 12.68 -20.14 -2.17
N SER A 391 11.45 -19.64 -2.32
CA SER A 391 10.74 -19.64 -3.62
C SER A 391 11.42 -18.77 -4.67
N ALA A 392 11.95 -17.60 -4.27
CA ALA A 392 12.66 -16.71 -5.19
C ALA A 392 13.98 -17.32 -5.69
N ILE A 393 14.72 -18.00 -4.81
CA ILE A 393 15.93 -18.74 -5.13
C ILE A 393 15.60 -19.85 -6.12
N GLN A 394 14.56 -20.64 -5.86
CA GLN A 394 14.11 -21.69 -6.78
C GLN A 394 13.77 -21.13 -8.16
N MET A 395 13.00 -20.04 -8.21
CA MET A 395 12.60 -19.38 -9.45
C MET A 395 13.81 -18.84 -10.24
N ALA A 396 14.72 -18.11 -9.59
CA ALA A 396 15.90 -17.55 -10.24
C ALA A 396 16.85 -18.65 -10.75
N VAL A 397 17.01 -19.74 -10.00
CA VAL A 397 17.84 -20.89 -10.39
C VAL A 397 17.24 -21.64 -11.57
N GLN A 398 15.95 -21.98 -11.49
CA GLN A 398 15.24 -22.66 -12.56
C GLN A 398 15.17 -21.80 -13.82
N GLY A 399 15.02 -20.48 -13.67
CA GLY A 399 15.07 -19.50 -14.75
C GLY A 399 16.43 -19.33 -15.42
N GLY A 400 17.48 -19.89 -14.83
CA GLY A 400 18.84 -19.88 -15.35
C GLY A 400 19.65 -18.63 -15.01
N PHE A 401 19.16 -17.76 -14.12
CA PHE A 401 19.86 -16.54 -13.71
C PHE A 401 20.96 -16.83 -12.69
N ILE A 402 20.72 -17.76 -11.75
CA ILE A 402 21.68 -18.03 -10.66
C ILE A 402 21.92 -19.53 -10.59
N SER A 403 23.09 -19.94 -10.11
CA SER A 403 23.43 -21.34 -9.84
C SER A 403 23.99 -21.48 -8.42
N GLY A 404 23.80 -22.65 -7.80
CA GLY A 404 24.55 -23.05 -6.60
C GLY A 404 25.85 -23.78 -6.96
N SER A 405 26.60 -24.16 -5.93
CA SER A 405 27.83 -24.93 -6.04
C SER A 405 27.60 -26.40 -5.65
N TYR A 406 28.47 -27.30 -6.09
CA TYR A 406 28.54 -28.71 -5.68
C TYR A 406 27.31 -29.58 -5.98
N CYS A 407 26.61 -29.33 -7.10
CA CYS A 407 25.40 -30.05 -7.46
C CYS A 407 25.60 -31.46 -8.06
N THR A 408 26.81 -32.01 -7.99
CA THR A 408 27.11 -33.36 -8.47
C THR A 408 28.23 -33.95 -7.63
N ASN A 409 28.03 -35.14 -7.07
CA ASN A 409 29.13 -36.02 -6.70
C ASN A 409 29.15 -37.26 -7.62
N PRO A 410 30.30 -37.95 -7.79
CA PRO A 410 30.38 -39.18 -8.57
C PRO A 410 29.50 -40.34 -8.04
N GLN A 411 28.97 -40.25 -6.82
CA GLN A 411 28.24 -41.29 -6.11
C GLN A 411 26.70 -41.08 -6.05
N GLY A 412 26.14 -40.09 -6.76
CA GLY A 412 24.69 -39.85 -6.85
C GLY A 412 24.02 -39.05 -5.70
N TYR A 413 24.77 -38.48 -4.76
CA TYR A 413 24.22 -37.59 -3.72
C TYR A 413 24.32 -36.12 -4.17
N ASN A 414 23.17 -35.47 -4.37
CA ASN A 414 23.09 -34.05 -4.73
C ASN A 414 23.23 -33.16 -3.49
N HIS A 415 24.45 -32.80 -3.10
CA HIS A 415 24.70 -31.82 -2.05
C HIS A 415 24.86 -30.41 -2.64
N CYS A 416 23.77 -29.86 -3.17
CA CYS A 416 23.79 -28.50 -3.71
C CYS A 416 23.85 -27.45 -2.59
N ILE A 417 24.79 -26.51 -2.68
CA ILE A 417 24.96 -25.40 -1.72
C ILE A 417 24.72 -24.07 -2.44
N PHE A 418 23.82 -23.22 -1.94
CA PHE A 418 23.50 -21.93 -2.57
C PHE A 418 24.31 -20.75 -2.02
N ARG A 419 24.64 -20.76 -0.72
CA ARG A 419 25.25 -19.66 0.06
C ARG A 419 24.39 -18.38 0.07
N PRO A 420 23.18 -18.39 0.65
CA PRO A 420 22.22 -17.28 0.53
C PRO A 420 22.73 -15.94 1.10
N HIS A 421 23.60 -15.98 2.11
CA HIS A 421 24.12 -14.78 2.77
C HIS A 421 25.43 -14.25 2.16
N ALA A 422 26.05 -14.97 1.23
CA ALA A 422 27.31 -14.53 0.63
C ALA A 422 27.08 -13.29 -0.25
N PRO A 423 28.00 -12.31 -0.23
CA PRO A 423 27.93 -11.15 -1.12
C PRO A 423 28.13 -11.55 -2.58
N LEU A 424 27.53 -10.80 -3.49
CA LEU A 424 27.75 -10.96 -4.94
C LEU A 424 28.94 -10.15 -5.42
N GLN A 425 29.65 -10.66 -6.42
CA GLN A 425 30.63 -9.90 -7.17
C GLN A 425 29.99 -9.25 -8.41
N ARG A 426 30.52 -8.11 -8.86
CA ARG A 426 30.05 -7.41 -10.06
C ARG A 426 30.02 -8.32 -11.29
N LEU A 427 31.06 -9.12 -11.49
CA LEU A 427 31.12 -10.09 -12.58
C LEU A 427 29.96 -11.10 -12.54
N GLN A 428 29.62 -11.60 -11.35
CA GLN A 428 28.56 -12.59 -11.17
C GLN A 428 27.18 -12.03 -11.55
N VAL A 429 26.94 -10.74 -11.32
CA VAL A 429 25.69 -10.07 -11.70
C VAL A 429 25.56 -9.98 -13.22
N LEU A 430 26.64 -9.59 -13.92
CA LEU A 430 26.61 -9.51 -15.39
C LEU A 430 26.44 -10.88 -16.05
N VAL A 431 27.17 -11.89 -15.58
CA VAL A 431 27.03 -13.27 -16.07
C VAL A 431 25.59 -13.75 -15.82
N SER A 432 25.07 -13.52 -14.61
CA SER A 432 23.71 -13.89 -14.24
C SER A 432 22.63 -13.27 -15.15
N LEU A 433 22.73 -11.97 -15.44
CA LEU A 433 21.78 -11.27 -16.30
C LEU A 433 21.91 -11.71 -17.76
N ALA A 434 23.14 -11.88 -18.26
CA ALA A 434 23.38 -12.33 -19.64
C ALA A 434 22.83 -13.74 -19.89
N ASP A 435 23.14 -14.68 -19.00
CA ASP A 435 22.70 -16.07 -19.12
C ASP A 435 21.20 -16.21 -18.88
N GLY A 436 20.67 -15.55 -17.84
CA GLY A 436 19.26 -15.60 -17.49
C GLY A 436 18.35 -15.06 -18.59
N LEU A 437 18.78 -13.97 -19.24
CA LEU A 437 18.08 -13.36 -20.37
C LEU A 437 18.38 -14.00 -21.72
N LEU A 438 19.32 -14.96 -21.79
CA LEU A 438 19.78 -15.58 -23.03
C LEU A 438 20.23 -14.53 -24.05
N LEU A 439 21.07 -13.58 -23.63
CA LEU A 439 21.55 -12.54 -24.51
C LEU A 439 22.38 -13.16 -25.67
N PRO A 440 22.28 -12.61 -26.90
CA PRO A 440 23.08 -13.09 -28.01
C PRO A 440 24.58 -13.00 -27.71
N ILE A 441 25.32 -14.03 -28.11
CA ILE A 441 26.78 -14.08 -27.96
C ILE A 441 27.38 -12.88 -28.69
N ALA A 442 28.32 -12.20 -28.04
CA ALA A 442 29.07 -11.08 -28.61
C ALA A 442 30.57 -11.41 -28.67
N HIS A 443 31.28 -10.79 -29.62
CA HIS A 443 32.71 -10.99 -29.77
C HIS A 443 33.48 -10.39 -28.57
N PRO A 444 34.49 -11.08 -28.01
CA PRO A 444 35.25 -10.61 -26.85
C PRO A 444 35.92 -9.24 -26.99
N ASP A 445 36.24 -8.80 -28.20
CA ASP A 445 36.95 -7.53 -28.46
C ASP A 445 36.20 -6.30 -27.92
N VAL A 446 34.87 -6.39 -27.79
CA VAL A 446 34.05 -5.35 -27.17
C VAL A 446 34.54 -5.00 -25.76
N MET A 447 35.18 -5.94 -25.05
CA MET A 447 35.71 -5.71 -23.72
C MET A 447 36.96 -4.82 -23.69
N PHE A 448 37.58 -4.48 -24.83
CA PHE A 448 38.72 -3.54 -24.85
C PHE A 448 38.34 -2.12 -24.41
N CYS A 449 37.03 -1.83 -24.26
CA CYS A 449 36.56 -0.61 -23.60
C CYS A 449 36.89 -0.56 -22.10
N TYR A 450 37.20 -1.69 -21.48
CA TYR A 450 37.60 -1.77 -20.08
C TYR A 450 39.12 -1.72 -19.96
N THR A 451 39.67 -0.82 -19.13
CA THR A 451 41.11 -0.79 -18.85
C THR A 451 41.57 -2.00 -18.03
N ASP A 452 40.65 -2.67 -17.34
CA ASP A 452 40.92 -3.86 -16.53
C ASP A 452 40.34 -5.15 -17.15
N TYR A 453 40.13 -5.18 -18.47
CA TYR A 453 39.57 -6.33 -19.19
C TYR A 453 40.36 -7.63 -18.96
N SER A 454 41.67 -7.54 -18.76
CA SER A 454 42.54 -8.70 -18.48
C SER A 454 42.20 -9.43 -17.18
N LYS A 455 41.44 -8.80 -16.28
CA LYS A 455 40.95 -9.41 -15.02
C LYS A 455 39.65 -10.21 -15.22
N ILE A 456 39.07 -10.21 -16.42
CA ILE A 456 37.84 -10.96 -16.74
C ILE A 456 38.22 -12.41 -17.09
N PRO A 457 37.81 -13.40 -16.28
CA PRO A 457 38.15 -14.79 -16.52
C PRO A 457 37.47 -15.33 -17.79
N LYS A 458 38.14 -16.25 -18.49
CA LYS A 458 37.68 -16.80 -19.79
C LYS A 458 36.21 -17.24 -19.80
N TYR A 459 35.74 -17.90 -18.74
CA TYR A 459 34.37 -18.39 -18.66
C TYR A 459 33.31 -17.27 -18.71
N ALA A 460 33.66 -16.05 -18.32
CA ALA A 460 32.71 -14.93 -18.22
C ALA A 460 32.79 -13.96 -19.42
N GLN A 461 33.79 -14.11 -20.30
CA GLN A 461 34.08 -13.15 -21.36
C GLN A 461 32.91 -12.94 -22.32
N ALA A 462 32.30 -14.04 -22.80
CA ALA A 462 31.16 -13.96 -23.72
C ALA A 462 29.94 -13.27 -23.09
N ALA A 463 29.64 -13.59 -21.83
CA ALA A 463 28.53 -13.01 -21.09
C ALA A 463 28.76 -11.50 -20.81
N VAL A 464 29.97 -11.12 -20.42
CA VAL A 464 30.33 -9.71 -20.20
C VAL A 464 30.28 -8.94 -21.52
N ALA A 465 30.80 -9.50 -22.62
CA ALA A 465 30.71 -8.88 -23.95
C ALA A 465 29.24 -8.66 -24.34
N ALA A 466 28.38 -9.67 -24.20
CA ALA A 466 26.95 -9.57 -24.51
C ALA A 466 26.23 -8.50 -23.67
N ALA A 467 26.48 -8.48 -22.36
CA ALA A 467 25.94 -7.46 -21.45
C ALA A 467 26.44 -6.05 -21.80
N THR A 468 27.68 -5.91 -22.24
CA THR A 468 28.27 -4.63 -22.67
C THR A 468 27.61 -4.11 -23.95
N VAL A 469 27.45 -4.97 -24.97
CA VAL A 469 26.75 -4.61 -26.21
C VAL A 469 25.30 -4.18 -25.93
N LYS A 470 24.64 -4.84 -24.99
CA LYS A 470 23.27 -4.52 -24.57
C LYS A 470 23.17 -3.35 -23.58
N LYS A 471 24.26 -2.64 -23.30
CA LYS A 471 24.35 -1.50 -22.37
C LYS A 471 23.87 -1.84 -20.95
N ILE A 472 23.98 -3.11 -20.55
CA ILE A 472 23.63 -3.59 -19.20
C ILE A 472 24.72 -3.27 -18.19
N ALA A 473 25.98 -3.27 -18.62
CA ALA A 473 27.10 -2.94 -17.75
C ALA A 473 27.07 -1.46 -17.35
N VAL A 474 27.10 -1.22 -16.04
CA VAL A 474 27.14 0.12 -15.43
C VAL A 474 28.32 0.20 -14.49
N SER A 475 29.13 1.26 -14.57
CA SER A 475 30.25 1.46 -13.65
C SER A 475 30.40 2.91 -13.21
N PHE A 476 30.55 3.07 -11.89
CA PHE A 476 30.73 4.34 -11.20
C PHE A 476 32.00 4.28 -10.34
N PRO A 477 32.80 5.36 -10.28
CA PRO A 477 32.64 6.62 -11.02
C PRO A 477 33.20 6.56 -12.45
N ASN A 478 33.98 5.53 -12.79
CA ASN A 478 34.66 5.42 -14.07
C ASN A 478 34.07 4.31 -14.96
N PRO A 479 33.41 4.65 -16.08
CA PRO A 479 32.82 3.66 -16.99
C PRO A 479 33.87 2.78 -17.71
N LYS A 480 35.16 3.14 -17.70
CA LYS A 480 36.25 2.32 -18.26
C LYS A 480 36.76 1.23 -17.31
N LEU A 481 36.27 1.16 -16.07
CA LEU A 481 36.69 0.15 -15.09
C LEU A 481 35.53 -0.80 -14.77
N LEU A 482 35.67 -2.09 -15.07
CA LEU A 482 34.64 -3.08 -14.74
C LEU A 482 34.71 -3.51 -13.28
N GLN A 483 35.92 -3.69 -12.75
CA GLN A 483 36.22 -4.23 -11.42
C GLN A 483 35.55 -5.60 -11.17
N PRO A 484 35.85 -6.64 -11.98
CA PRO A 484 35.08 -7.89 -11.99
C PRO A 484 35.01 -8.60 -10.63
N ASN A 485 36.07 -8.55 -9.83
CA ASN A 485 36.15 -9.23 -8.52
C ASN A 485 35.62 -8.39 -7.35
N LYS A 486 35.21 -7.13 -7.58
CA LYS A 486 34.67 -6.26 -6.52
C LYS A 486 33.29 -6.77 -6.09
N VAL A 487 33.04 -6.73 -4.79
CA VAL A 487 31.71 -6.96 -4.21
C VAL A 487 30.74 -5.90 -4.73
N ALA A 488 29.64 -6.35 -5.33
CA ALA A 488 28.62 -5.47 -5.87
C ALA A 488 27.77 -4.86 -4.75
N THR A 489 27.68 -3.54 -4.79
CA THR A 489 26.76 -2.76 -3.95
C THR A 489 25.33 -2.89 -4.44
N ARG A 490 24.36 -2.58 -3.59
CA ARG A 490 22.93 -2.59 -3.94
C ARG A 490 22.63 -1.66 -5.11
N ALA A 491 23.23 -0.48 -5.14
CA ALA A 491 23.11 0.48 -6.24
C ALA A 491 23.61 -0.08 -7.58
N GLU A 492 24.79 -0.70 -7.59
CA GLU A 492 25.35 -1.29 -8.81
C GLU A 492 24.46 -2.40 -9.36
N VAL A 493 23.99 -3.31 -8.50
CA VAL A 493 23.08 -4.39 -8.92
C VAL A 493 21.79 -3.84 -9.50
N VAL A 494 21.18 -2.86 -8.83
CA VAL A 494 19.91 -2.26 -9.26
C VAL A 494 20.04 -1.50 -10.57
N ALA A 495 21.14 -0.78 -10.78
CA ALA A 495 21.42 -0.11 -12.04
C ALA A 495 21.56 -1.12 -13.19
N MET A 496 22.27 -2.24 -12.98
CA MET A 496 22.41 -3.30 -13.99
C MET A 496 21.08 -4.02 -14.27
N VAL A 497 20.28 -4.31 -13.23
CA VAL A 497 18.93 -4.90 -13.39
C VAL A 497 18.00 -3.95 -14.15
N TYR A 498 18.08 -2.65 -13.87
CA TYR A 498 17.35 -1.64 -14.62
C TYR A 498 17.73 -1.66 -16.10
N GLN A 499 19.03 -1.60 -16.41
CA GLN A 499 19.49 -1.64 -17.79
C GLN A 499 19.13 -2.96 -18.48
N ALA A 500 19.10 -4.07 -17.76
CA ALA A 500 18.63 -5.35 -18.27
C ALA A 500 17.15 -5.31 -18.68
N LEU A 501 16.29 -4.62 -17.94
CA LEU A 501 14.90 -4.38 -18.34
C LEU A 501 14.79 -3.47 -19.59
N VAL A 502 15.66 -2.47 -19.70
CA VAL A 502 15.76 -1.62 -20.91
C VAL A 502 16.19 -2.45 -22.12
N ALA A 503 17.19 -3.30 -21.96
CA ALA A 503 17.73 -4.15 -23.02
C ALA A 503 16.70 -5.14 -23.61
N ILE A 504 15.69 -5.54 -22.82
CA ILE A 504 14.57 -6.38 -23.26
C ILE A 504 13.28 -5.59 -23.57
N GLY A 505 13.36 -4.26 -23.66
CA GLY A 505 12.25 -3.40 -24.07
C GLY A 505 11.14 -3.24 -23.03
N ARG A 506 11.38 -3.58 -21.76
CA ARG A 506 10.39 -3.43 -20.67
C ARG A 506 10.41 -2.07 -20.01
N LEU A 507 11.50 -1.31 -20.15
CA LEU A 507 11.65 0.04 -19.62
C LEU A 507 12.29 0.98 -20.64
N GLN A 508 12.03 2.27 -20.44
CA GLN A 508 12.69 3.34 -21.20
C GLN A 508 14.11 3.57 -20.68
N PRO A 509 15.07 3.94 -21.55
CA PRO A 509 16.43 4.24 -21.12
C PRO A 509 16.48 5.48 -20.23
N ILE A 510 17.31 5.42 -19.18
CA ILE A 510 17.70 6.59 -18.39
C ILE A 510 19.04 7.09 -18.91
N ASN A 511 19.16 8.40 -19.11
CA ASN A 511 20.44 9.01 -19.47
C ASN A 511 21.39 8.98 -18.26
N SER A 512 22.56 8.36 -18.43
CA SER A 512 23.58 8.28 -17.39
C SER A 512 24.96 8.07 -18.01
N ASN A 513 25.93 8.87 -17.55
CA ASN A 513 27.33 8.80 -17.97
C ASN A 513 28.05 7.53 -17.46
N TYR A 514 27.40 6.76 -16.59
CA TYR A 514 27.94 5.53 -15.99
C TYR A 514 27.53 4.27 -16.77
N ILE A 515 26.63 4.40 -17.75
CA ILE A 515 26.26 3.30 -18.64
C ILE A 515 27.38 3.10 -19.65
N ILE A 516 27.87 1.86 -19.71
CA ILE A 516 29.00 1.52 -20.58
C ILE A 516 28.48 1.32 -22.00
N SER A 517 29.07 2.03 -22.95
CA SER A 517 28.72 1.94 -24.35
C SER A 517 29.97 1.79 -25.21
N THR A 518 29.82 1.08 -26.33
CA THR A 518 30.90 0.76 -27.26
C THR A 518 31.15 1.86 -28.29
N LEU A 519 30.46 3.01 -28.18
CA LEU A 519 30.44 4.06 -29.22
C LEU A 519 31.76 4.83 -29.39
N ASN A 520 32.81 4.48 -28.65
CA ASN A 520 34.13 5.14 -28.70
C ASN A 520 35.29 4.15 -28.94
N TYR A 521 35.03 2.98 -29.53
CA TYR A 521 36.06 2.05 -30.02
C TYR A 521 35.78 1.66 -31.46
#